data_AF-A0A926X4P4-F1
#
_entry.id   AF-A0A926X4P4-F1
#
_cell.length_a   1.000
_cell.length_b   1.000
_cell.length_c   1.000
_cell.angle_alpha   90.00
_cell.angle_beta   90.00
_cell.angle_gamma   90.00
#
_symmetry.space_group_name_H-M   'P 1'
#
loop_
_entity.id
_entity.type
_entity.pdbx_description
1 polymer ?
#
loop_
_entity_poly.entity_id
_entity_poly.type
_entity_poly.pdbx_seq_one_letter_code
_entity_poly.pdbx_strand_id
1 'polypeptide(L)'
;MLIYPLILPDRLELVLITPNSEPARYPVPVTQAELNAAIVAFRQALTDPTSGAPRAVAQQLYQWLIAPMRDDLEAIDAETILYAPDGALRYVPLAALHDGDQWLIERFRINHITAASLQDFTLRPDPQPQILAAAFSEGSFQFQVGQRSFSFGGLPFAGIEVEKLAEAFPGTTQFINDAFSRTAVEPAMDSHTIVHLATHATFIPGSASDSFILFGNGDRLTLQEIKEQWQGRFNQVDLIVLSACETGLGDAGLGTGEEILGFGYLMQEAGAEAAIASLWQVDDGGTQVLMNAFYAGLGNGMTKAEALRQAQIALITGDFTAVGSDRGTIEILSTRTGLPQNVSDRLDHPYYWAPFILIGNGL
;
A
#
# COMPACT_ATOMS: atom_id res chain seq x y z
N MET A 1 -15.30 11.36 3.54
CA MET A 1 -14.86 12.54 4.34
C MET A 1 -13.36 12.68 4.26
N LEU A 2 -12.79 13.85 4.59
CA LEU A 2 -11.35 14.07 4.62
C LEU A 2 -10.87 14.37 6.05
N ILE A 3 -9.84 13.64 6.49
CA ILE A 3 -9.11 13.85 7.74
C ILE A 3 -7.73 14.40 7.39
N TYR A 4 -7.42 15.59 7.90
CA TYR A 4 -6.14 16.26 7.74
C TYR A 4 -5.52 16.55 9.12
N PRO A 5 -4.68 15.65 9.66
CA PRO A 5 -3.95 15.90 10.88
C PRO A 5 -2.76 16.84 10.62
N LEU A 6 -2.56 17.83 11.49
CA LEU A 6 -1.45 18.77 11.46
C LEU A 6 -0.59 18.58 12.71
N ILE A 7 0.70 18.30 12.52
CA ILE A 7 1.63 18.11 13.64
C ILE A 7 2.20 19.48 14.04
N LEU A 8 1.81 19.97 15.21
CA LEU A 8 2.39 21.19 15.81
C LEU A 8 3.38 20.82 16.92
N PRO A 9 4.31 21.71 17.30
CA PRO A 9 5.31 21.40 18.33
C PRO A 9 4.69 20.97 19.67
N ASP A 10 3.58 21.60 20.06
CA ASP A 10 2.93 21.47 21.36
C ASP A 10 1.63 20.66 21.34
N ARG A 11 1.08 20.34 20.15
CA ARG A 11 -0.18 19.60 20.00
C ARG A 11 -0.31 18.94 18.63
N LEU A 12 -1.28 18.03 18.52
CA LEU A 12 -1.81 17.56 17.24
C LEU A 12 -3.14 18.29 16.97
N GLU A 13 -3.31 18.82 15.76
CA GLU A 13 -4.57 19.46 15.35
C GLU A 13 -5.23 18.60 14.26
N LEU A 14 -6.39 18.01 14.54
CA LEU A 14 -7.15 17.26 13.54
C LEU A 14 -8.14 18.19 12.85
N VAL A 15 -8.12 18.22 11.52
CA VAL A 15 -9.12 18.92 10.72
C VAL A 15 -9.98 17.88 10.01
N LEU A 16 -11.29 17.87 10.34
CA LEU A 16 -12.29 17.03 9.68
C LEU A 16 -13.07 17.87 8.67
N ILE A 17 -13.10 17.41 7.43
CA ILE A 17 -13.88 18.02 6.35
C ILE A 17 -14.95 17.01 5.91
N THR A 18 -16.22 17.37 6.10
CA THR A 18 -17.37 16.57 5.67
C THR A 18 -18.12 17.28 4.53
N PRO A 19 -18.93 16.56 3.73
CA PRO A 19 -19.72 17.19 2.68
C PRO A 19 -20.67 18.23 3.27
N ASN A 20 -20.65 19.45 2.72
CA ASN A 20 -21.59 20.53 3.05
C ASN A 20 -21.52 21.08 4.50
N SER A 21 -20.42 20.82 5.23
CA SER A 21 -20.17 21.43 6.55
C SER A 21 -18.93 22.32 6.53
N GLU A 22 -18.85 23.26 7.48
CA GLU A 22 -17.57 23.91 7.77
C GLU A 22 -16.56 22.87 8.32
N PRO A 23 -15.26 23.04 8.07
CA PRO A 23 -14.23 22.18 8.65
C PRO A 23 -14.26 22.22 10.18
N ALA A 24 -14.42 21.06 10.80
CA ALA A 24 -14.34 20.91 12.25
C ALA A 24 -12.89 20.69 12.70
N ARG A 25 -12.54 21.19 13.89
CA ARG A 25 -11.18 21.16 14.43
C ARG A 25 -11.16 20.50 15.80
N TYR A 26 -10.23 19.57 16.00
CA TYR A 26 -10.07 18.83 17.24
C TYR A 26 -8.61 18.93 17.70
N PRO A 27 -8.31 19.83 18.65
CA PRO A 27 -6.99 19.88 19.25
C PRO A 27 -6.80 18.69 20.19
N VAL A 28 -5.69 17.98 20.02
CA VAL A 28 -5.30 16.82 20.83
C VAL A 28 -4.01 17.18 21.57
N PRO A 29 -4.00 17.15 22.92
CA PRO A 29 -2.87 17.60 23.72
C PRO A 29 -1.74 16.55 23.76
N VAL A 30 -1.15 16.27 22.61
CA VAL A 30 0.02 15.41 22.43
C VAL A 30 1.11 16.19 21.70
N THR A 31 2.30 16.24 22.27
CA THR A 31 3.43 16.95 21.64
C THR A 31 3.93 16.19 20.41
N GLN A 32 4.61 16.90 19.49
CA GLN A 32 5.25 16.26 18.34
C GLN A 32 6.22 15.14 18.76
N ALA A 33 6.95 15.31 19.88
CA ALA A 33 7.89 14.33 20.38
C ALA A 33 7.21 13.04 20.86
N GLU A 34 6.12 13.16 21.62
CA GLU A 34 5.32 12.01 22.09
C GLU A 34 4.66 11.28 20.93
N LEU A 35 4.10 12.03 19.97
CA LEU A 35 3.49 11.47 18.77
C LEU A 35 4.53 10.67 17.96
N ASN A 36 5.69 11.27 17.68
CA ASN A 36 6.75 10.60 16.92
C ASN A 36 7.25 9.34 17.64
N ALA A 37 7.40 9.37 18.96
CA ALA A 37 7.79 8.20 19.74
C ALA A 37 6.76 7.06 19.62
N ALA A 38 5.46 7.36 19.67
CA ALA A 38 4.41 6.37 19.46
C ALA A 38 4.42 5.81 18.04
N ILE A 39 4.67 6.64 17.03
CA ILE A 39 4.77 6.20 15.63
C ILE A 39 5.96 5.25 15.45
N VAL A 40 7.13 5.55 16.03
CA VAL A 40 8.30 4.63 16.02
C VAL A 40 7.92 3.29 16.64
N ALA A 41 7.35 3.31 17.84
CA ALA A 41 6.99 2.09 18.57
C ALA A 41 5.95 1.27 17.80
N PHE A 42 4.96 1.94 17.18
CA PHE A 42 3.96 1.29 16.36
C PHE A 42 4.60 0.61 15.14
N ARG A 43 5.42 1.33 14.39
CA ARG A 43 6.11 0.80 13.21
C ARG A 43 6.98 -0.40 13.56
N GLN A 44 7.79 -0.31 14.62
CA GLN A 44 8.65 -1.41 15.07
C GLN A 44 7.84 -2.67 15.37
N ALA A 45 6.72 -2.53 16.05
CA ALA A 45 5.87 -3.66 16.40
C ALA A 45 5.08 -4.22 15.20
N LEU A 46 4.77 -3.38 14.20
CA LEU A 46 4.18 -3.84 12.94
C LEU A 46 5.17 -4.61 12.06
N THR A 47 6.47 -4.31 12.14
CA THR A 47 7.52 -4.95 11.33
C THR A 47 8.04 -6.27 11.91
N ASP A 48 7.68 -6.61 13.14
CA ASP A 48 8.02 -7.89 13.76
C ASP A 48 6.80 -8.81 13.78
N PRO A 49 6.64 -9.69 12.77
CA PRO A 49 5.52 -10.63 12.76
C PRO A 49 5.57 -11.60 13.93
N THR A 50 6.74 -11.79 14.57
CA THR A 50 6.91 -12.73 15.69
C THR A 50 6.34 -12.23 17.00
N SER A 51 6.24 -10.91 17.15
CA SER A 51 5.63 -10.25 18.29
C SER A 51 4.10 -10.41 18.30
N GLY A 52 3.48 -10.15 19.44
CA GLY A 52 2.02 -10.06 19.51
C GLY A 52 1.52 -8.77 18.84
N ALA A 53 0.29 -8.79 18.32
CA ALA A 53 -0.29 -7.62 17.65
C ALA A 53 -0.18 -6.35 18.52
N PRO A 54 0.23 -5.19 17.96
CA PRO A 54 0.57 -3.99 18.71
C PRO A 54 -0.63 -3.20 19.24
N ARG A 55 -1.62 -3.88 19.84
CA ARG A 55 -2.92 -3.31 20.22
C ARG A 55 -2.79 -2.09 21.13
N ALA A 56 -1.88 -2.08 22.10
CA ALA A 56 -1.75 -0.96 23.03
C ALA A 56 -1.34 0.34 22.33
N VAL A 57 -0.30 0.31 21.49
CA VAL A 57 0.15 1.50 20.76
C VAL A 57 -0.81 1.86 19.61
N ALA A 58 -1.43 0.86 18.96
CA ALA A 58 -2.49 1.07 17.98
C ALA A 58 -3.71 1.79 18.59
N GLN A 59 -4.10 1.43 19.82
CA GLN A 59 -5.16 2.09 20.57
C GLN A 59 -4.77 3.50 21.00
N GLN A 60 -3.52 3.71 21.41
CA GLN A 60 -3.05 5.06 21.74
C GLN A 60 -3.12 6.00 20.53
N LEU A 61 -2.66 5.54 19.37
CA LEU A 61 -2.74 6.30 18.13
C LEU A 61 -4.20 6.49 17.68
N TYR A 62 -5.07 5.49 17.83
CA TYR A 62 -6.51 5.64 17.59
C TYR A 62 -7.13 6.73 18.47
N GLN A 63 -6.79 6.75 19.77
CA GLN A 63 -7.28 7.75 20.72
C GLN A 63 -6.87 9.17 20.34
N TRP A 64 -5.71 9.33 19.68
CA TRP A 64 -5.25 10.63 19.21
C TRP A 64 -5.76 10.99 17.82
N LEU A 65 -5.93 10.04 16.92
CA LEU A 65 -6.18 10.31 15.50
C LEU A 65 -7.64 10.18 15.07
N ILE A 66 -8.43 9.36 15.76
CA ILE A 66 -9.80 9.02 15.33
C ILE A 66 -10.83 9.29 16.42
N ALA A 67 -10.55 8.88 17.67
CA ALA A 67 -11.50 9.01 18.77
C ALA A 67 -12.06 10.43 18.98
N PRO A 68 -11.30 11.53 18.82
CA PRO A 68 -11.83 12.88 19.01
C PRO A 68 -12.95 13.25 18.03
N MET A 69 -13.01 12.59 16.88
CA MET A 69 -13.97 12.86 15.81
C MET A 69 -15.09 11.82 15.74
N ARG A 70 -15.07 10.78 16.59
CA ARG A 70 -15.91 9.57 16.46
C ARG A 70 -17.39 9.91 16.28
N ASP A 71 -17.93 10.78 17.12
CA ASP A 71 -19.36 11.12 17.10
C ASP A 71 -19.76 11.78 15.77
N ASP A 72 -18.89 12.60 15.18
CA ASP A 72 -19.12 13.22 13.87
C ASP A 72 -18.99 12.21 12.73
N LEU A 73 -18.08 11.23 12.85
CA LEU A 73 -17.99 10.12 11.88
C LEU A 73 -19.26 9.25 11.91
N GLU A 74 -19.84 9.03 13.09
CA GLU A 74 -21.08 8.27 13.29
C GLU A 74 -22.31 9.05 12.81
N ALA A 75 -22.37 10.36 13.08
CA ALA A 75 -23.48 11.21 12.69
C ALA A 75 -23.68 11.28 11.16
N ILE A 76 -22.61 11.10 10.38
CA ILE A 76 -22.66 11.14 8.92
C ILE A 76 -22.63 9.74 8.26
N ASP A 77 -22.71 8.67 9.05
CA ASP A 77 -22.60 7.28 8.59
C ASP A 77 -21.37 7.09 7.68
N ALA A 78 -20.21 7.55 8.16
CA ALA A 78 -19.01 7.55 7.36
C ALA A 78 -18.55 6.12 7.03
N GLU A 79 -18.42 5.82 5.75
CA GLU A 79 -17.86 4.55 5.28
C GLU A 79 -16.41 4.69 4.77
N THR A 80 -15.99 5.91 4.38
CA THR A 80 -14.66 6.15 3.77
C THR A 80 -13.93 7.33 4.41
N ILE A 81 -12.69 7.05 4.85
CA ILE A 81 -11.70 8.04 5.27
C ILE A 81 -10.79 8.37 4.08
N LEU A 82 -10.86 9.63 3.62
CA LEU A 82 -9.78 10.23 2.83
C LEU A 82 -8.75 10.78 3.82
N TYR A 83 -7.51 10.33 3.73
CA TYR A 83 -6.48 10.64 4.69
C TYR A 83 -5.35 11.44 4.04
N ALA A 84 -5.07 12.63 4.57
CA ALA A 84 -4.00 13.50 4.10
C ALA A 84 -2.96 13.68 5.22
N PRO A 85 -2.02 12.73 5.40
CA PRO A 85 -1.06 12.77 6.51
C PRO A 85 -0.02 13.89 6.41
N ASP A 86 0.21 14.57 7.54
CA ASP A 86 1.33 15.49 7.74
C ASP A 86 2.54 14.79 8.38
N GLY A 87 3.74 15.17 7.95
CA GLY A 87 5.01 14.73 8.55
C GLY A 87 5.11 13.21 8.78
N ALA A 88 5.54 12.84 10.00
CA ALA A 88 5.74 11.45 10.42
C ALA A 88 4.44 10.61 10.44
N LEU A 89 3.26 11.21 10.38
CA LEU A 89 2.01 10.45 10.32
C LEU A 89 1.86 9.67 9.01
N ARG A 90 2.64 9.99 7.99
CA ARG A 90 2.71 9.20 6.75
C ARG A 90 3.14 7.74 7.05
N TYR A 91 3.87 7.49 8.15
CA TYR A 91 4.29 6.14 8.59
C TYR A 91 3.18 5.32 9.22
N VAL A 92 2.04 5.93 9.51
CA VAL A 92 0.97 5.28 10.25
C VAL A 92 0.02 4.63 9.24
N PRO A 93 -0.01 3.29 9.16
CA PRO A 93 -1.10 2.61 8.47
C PRO A 93 -2.40 2.83 9.26
N LEU A 94 -3.25 3.78 8.86
CA LEU A 94 -4.51 4.02 9.55
C LEU A 94 -5.34 2.74 9.70
N ALA A 95 -5.24 1.82 8.73
CA ALA A 95 -5.89 0.51 8.72
C ALA A 95 -5.62 -0.31 10.00
N ALA A 96 -4.42 -0.18 10.57
CA ALA A 96 -4.01 -0.93 11.76
C ALA A 96 -4.15 -0.14 13.07
N LEU A 97 -4.83 1.01 13.06
CA LEU A 97 -5.32 1.58 14.32
C LEU A 97 -6.42 0.68 14.90
N HIS A 98 -6.54 0.63 16.23
CA HIS A 98 -7.46 -0.29 16.90
C HIS A 98 -8.33 0.50 17.89
N ASP A 99 -9.65 0.34 17.83
CA ASP A 99 -10.57 1.15 18.65
C ASP A 99 -10.79 0.60 20.07
N GLY A 100 -10.42 -0.66 20.28
CA GLY A 100 -10.60 -1.40 21.53
C GLY A 100 -11.22 -2.77 21.25
N ASP A 101 -12.01 -2.85 20.19
CA ASP A 101 -12.77 -4.03 19.77
C ASP A 101 -12.27 -4.58 18.42
N GLN A 102 -12.02 -3.70 17.44
CA GLN A 102 -11.64 -4.07 16.07
C GLN A 102 -10.58 -3.14 15.46
N TRP A 103 -9.98 -3.56 14.36
CA TRP A 103 -9.09 -2.72 13.55
C TRP A 103 -9.90 -1.69 12.74
N LEU A 104 -9.32 -0.52 12.49
CA LEU A 104 -10.01 0.57 11.80
C LEU A 104 -10.46 0.19 10.38
N ILE A 105 -9.70 -0.68 9.70
CA ILE A 105 -10.01 -1.17 8.35
C ILE A 105 -11.30 -2.03 8.30
N GLU A 106 -11.66 -2.67 9.40
CA GLU A 106 -12.90 -3.44 9.51
C GLU A 106 -14.14 -2.52 9.45
N ARG A 107 -13.99 -1.25 9.83
CA ARG A 107 -15.04 -0.24 9.83
C ARG A 107 -15.02 0.70 8.61
N PHE A 108 -13.85 1.12 8.15
CA PHE A 108 -13.74 2.15 7.10
C PHE A 108 -12.90 1.70 5.91
N ARG A 109 -13.31 2.11 4.70
CA ARG A 109 -12.38 2.22 3.57
C ARG A 109 -11.39 3.35 3.85
N ILE A 110 -10.12 3.12 3.57
CA ILE A 110 -9.06 4.11 3.80
C ILE A 110 -8.35 4.38 2.49
N ASN A 111 -8.35 5.64 2.07
CA ASN A 111 -7.67 6.09 0.87
C ASN A 111 -6.80 7.30 1.21
N HIS A 112 -5.51 7.23 0.89
CA HIS A 112 -4.56 8.31 1.13
C HIS A 112 -4.64 9.28 -0.04
N ILE A 113 -4.73 10.57 0.25
CA ILE A 113 -4.71 11.60 -0.78
C ILE A 113 -3.50 12.48 -0.62
N THR A 114 -3.02 12.97 -1.75
CA THR A 114 -2.01 14.03 -1.81
C THR A 114 -2.61 15.26 -2.47
N ALA A 115 -1.88 16.38 -2.50
CA ALA A 115 -2.33 17.57 -3.22
C ALA A 115 -2.63 17.29 -4.71
N ALA A 116 -1.93 16.31 -5.32
CA ALA A 116 -2.15 15.91 -6.70
C ALA A 116 -3.50 15.18 -6.92
N SER A 117 -4.03 14.51 -5.89
CA SER A 117 -5.19 13.62 -5.96
C SER A 117 -6.55 14.32 -5.91
N LEU A 118 -6.60 15.65 -5.79
CA LEU A 118 -7.83 16.41 -5.53
C LEU A 118 -8.65 16.76 -6.80
N GLN A 119 -8.40 16.10 -7.94
CA GLN A 119 -8.88 16.59 -9.24
C GLN A 119 -10.20 15.95 -9.72
N ASP A 120 -10.44 14.66 -9.44
CA ASP A 120 -11.71 14.00 -9.77
C ASP A 120 -11.94 12.76 -8.87
N PHE A 121 -13.11 12.67 -8.23
CA PHE A 121 -13.52 11.54 -7.37
C PHE A 121 -14.71 10.76 -7.96
N THR A 122 -15.05 11.00 -9.23
CA THR A 122 -16.21 10.40 -9.92
C THR A 122 -15.86 9.26 -10.87
N LEU A 123 -14.57 8.98 -11.01
CA LEU A 123 -14.06 7.90 -11.87
C LEU A 123 -14.54 6.55 -11.35
N ARG A 124 -14.99 5.71 -12.27
CA ARG A 124 -15.47 4.36 -11.98
C ARG A 124 -14.42 3.37 -12.47
N PRO A 125 -14.28 2.20 -11.83
CA PRO A 125 -13.43 1.13 -12.35
C PRO A 125 -13.76 0.82 -13.81
N ASP A 126 -12.74 0.75 -14.66
CA ASP A 126 -12.90 0.27 -16.03
C ASP A 126 -13.42 -1.19 -15.98
N PRO A 127 -14.58 -1.50 -16.57
CA PRO A 127 -15.12 -2.86 -16.58
C PRO A 127 -14.25 -3.86 -17.35
N GLN A 128 -13.27 -3.42 -18.15
CA GLN A 128 -12.36 -4.30 -18.89
C GLN A 128 -10.90 -3.81 -18.79
N PRO A 129 -10.28 -3.90 -17.60
CA PRO A 129 -8.95 -3.38 -17.40
C PRO A 129 -7.94 -4.08 -18.32
N GLN A 130 -7.07 -3.30 -18.96
CA GLN A 130 -5.90 -3.82 -19.66
C GLN A 130 -4.79 -3.94 -18.61
N ILE A 131 -4.46 -5.17 -18.20
CA ILE A 131 -3.51 -5.40 -17.11
C ILE A 131 -2.14 -5.84 -17.64
N LEU A 132 -1.10 -5.13 -17.21
CA LEU A 132 0.28 -5.58 -17.27
C LEU A 132 0.70 -6.06 -15.90
N ALA A 133 1.22 -7.28 -15.79
CA ALA A 133 1.73 -7.83 -14.56
C ALA A 133 3.16 -8.36 -14.75
N ALA A 134 4.07 -7.97 -13.86
CA ALA A 134 5.46 -8.34 -13.95
C ALA A 134 6.04 -8.80 -12.61
N ALA A 135 6.90 -9.82 -12.63
CA ALA A 135 7.49 -10.39 -11.42
C ALA A 135 8.98 -10.70 -11.58
N PHE A 136 9.72 -10.47 -10.50
CA PHE A 136 11.06 -11.02 -10.30
C PHE A 136 10.98 -12.23 -9.36
N SER A 137 10.82 -13.41 -9.93
CA SER A 137 10.51 -14.64 -9.19
C SER A 137 11.71 -15.53 -8.88
N GLU A 138 12.72 -15.51 -9.74
CA GLU A 138 13.88 -16.40 -9.65
C GLU A 138 15.17 -15.67 -9.98
N GLY A 139 16.29 -16.18 -9.46
CA GLY A 139 17.62 -15.62 -9.68
C GLY A 139 18.15 -14.86 -8.48
N SER A 140 19.30 -14.21 -8.67
CA SER A 140 19.93 -13.41 -7.62
C SER A 140 20.80 -12.32 -8.23
N PHE A 141 20.69 -11.11 -7.70
CA PHE A 141 21.50 -9.96 -8.10
C PHE A 141 22.24 -9.38 -6.91
N GLN A 142 23.53 -9.14 -7.11
CA GLN A 142 24.38 -8.46 -6.14
C GLN A 142 25.06 -7.27 -6.81
N PHE A 143 24.90 -6.10 -6.22
CA PHE A 143 25.47 -4.87 -6.77
C PHE A 143 25.72 -3.83 -5.68
N GLN A 144 26.48 -2.80 -6.03
CA GLN A 144 26.69 -1.63 -5.19
C GLN A 144 25.82 -0.47 -5.68
N VAL A 145 25.31 0.32 -4.75
CA VAL A 145 24.74 1.66 -5.00
C VAL A 145 25.34 2.62 -4.00
N GLY A 146 26.05 3.63 -4.51
CA GLY A 146 26.89 4.49 -3.67
C GLY A 146 27.92 3.66 -2.88
N GLN A 147 27.79 3.68 -1.55
CA GLN A 147 28.64 2.92 -0.61
C GLN A 147 27.95 1.69 -0.01
N ARG A 148 26.73 1.35 -0.49
CA ARG A 148 25.90 0.28 0.07
C ARG A 148 25.90 -0.92 -0.86
N SER A 149 26.10 -2.09 -0.29
CA SER A 149 25.95 -3.38 -0.97
C SER A 149 24.51 -3.85 -0.87
N PHE A 150 23.94 -4.25 -2.00
CA PHE A 150 22.62 -4.86 -2.07
C PHE A 150 22.73 -6.29 -2.60
N SER A 151 21.90 -7.17 -2.06
CA SER A 151 21.78 -8.57 -2.48
C SER A 151 20.31 -8.93 -2.49
N PHE A 152 19.76 -9.14 -3.68
CA PHE A 152 18.38 -9.52 -3.88
C PHE A 152 18.31 -10.93 -4.42
N GLY A 153 17.45 -11.76 -3.84
CA GLY A 153 16.99 -13.02 -4.43
C GLY A 153 15.65 -12.83 -5.12
N GLY A 154 15.33 -13.72 -6.06
CA GLY A 154 13.99 -13.82 -6.61
C GLY A 154 12.95 -14.08 -5.53
N LEU A 155 11.72 -13.64 -5.79
CA LEU A 155 10.55 -13.73 -4.93
C LEU A 155 9.61 -14.84 -5.46
N PRO A 156 9.69 -16.08 -4.97
CA PRO A 156 8.95 -17.19 -5.58
C PRO A 156 7.43 -16.95 -5.60
N PHE A 157 6.87 -16.27 -4.59
CA PHE A 157 5.44 -15.99 -4.53
C PHE A 157 5.02 -14.83 -5.44
N ALA A 158 5.92 -13.91 -5.78
CA ALA A 158 5.66 -12.88 -6.80
C ALA A 158 5.34 -13.50 -8.18
N GLY A 159 5.97 -14.62 -8.54
CA GLY A 159 5.63 -15.36 -9.76
C GLY A 159 4.21 -15.93 -9.70
N ILE A 160 3.86 -16.56 -8.58
CA ILE A 160 2.52 -17.12 -8.32
C ILE A 160 1.46 -16.01 -8.35
N GLU A 161 1.75 -14.85 -7.77
CA GLU A 161 0.88 -13.67 -7.77
C GLU A 161 0.52 -13.22 -9.20
N VAL A 162 1.52 -13.08 -10.08
CA VAL A 162 1.30 -12.71 -11.49
C VAL A 162 0.51 -13.77 -12.25
N GLU A 163 0.82 -15.05 -12.03
CA GLU A 163 0.09 -16.16 -12.65
C GLU A 163 -1.39 -16.16 -12.23
N LYS A 164 -1.66 -15.96 -10.93
CA LYS A 164 -3.02 -15.92 -10.37
C LYS A 164 -3.80 -14.70 -10.82
N LEU A 165 -3.13 -13.55 -10.95
CA LEU A 165 -3.71 -12.37 -11.56
C LEU A 165 -4.16 -12.67 -13.00
N ALA A 166 -3.30 -13.30 -13.80
CA ALA A 166 -3.62 -13.64 -15.19
C ALA A 166 -4.73 -14.70 -15.32
N GLU A 167 -4.88 -15.60 -14.34
CA GLU A 167 -6.04 -16.50 -14.24
C GLU A 167 -7.33 -15.73 -13.98
N ALA A 168 -7.32 -14.75 -13.06
CA ALA A 168 -8.48 -13.93 -12.72
C ALA A 168 -8.86 -12.94 -13.83
N PHE A 169 -7.88 -12.46 -14.60
CA PHE A 169 -8.05 -11.51 -15.70
C PHE A 169 -7.43 -12.05 -16.99
N PRO A 170 -8.18 -12.86 -17.75
CA PRO A 170 -7.71 -13.38 -19.04
C PRO A 170 -7.34 -12.24 -19.99
N GLY A 171 -6.14 -12.32 -20.57
CA GLY A 171 -5.58 -11.27 -21.43
C GLY A 171 -4.53 -10.40 -20.75
N THR A 172 -4.24 -10.63 -19.47
CA THR A 172 -3.11 -9.99 -18.76
C THR A 172 -1.79 -10.21 -19.51
N THR A 173 -1.09 -9.11 -19.81
CA THR A 173 0.27 -9.14 -20.36
C THR A 173 1.26 -9.44 -19.23
N GLN A 174 2.01 -10.54 -19.36
CA GLN A 174 2.89 -11.02 -18.30
C GLN A 174 4.37 -10.88 -18.67
N PHE A 175 5.18 -10.43 -17.72
CA PHE A 175 6.64 -10.41 -17.82
C PHE A 175 7.27 -11.01 -16.56
N ILE A 176 7.99 -12.13 -16.69
CA ILE A 176 8.59 -12.82 -15.53
C ILE A 176 10.11 -12.97 -15.75
N ASN A 177 10.89 -12.70 -14.70
CA ASN A 177 12.35 -12.84 -14.68
C ASN A 177 13.03 -12.06 -15.82
N ASP A 178 13.79 -12.71 -16.70
CA ASP A 178 14.50 -12.04 -17.81
C ASP A 178 13.56 -11.26 -18.75
N ALA A 179 12.30 -11.69 -18.89
CA ALA A 179 11.32 -10.95 -19.68
C ALA A 179 10.89 -9.66 -19.00
N PHE A 180 10.93 -9.61 -17.66
CA PHE A 180 10.73 -8.39 -16.88
C PHE A 180 11.99 -7.53 -16.93
N SER A 181 12.14 -6.80 -18.04
CA SER A 181 13.24 -5.86 -18.30
C SER A 181 12.70 -4.46 -18.59
N ARG A 182 13.53 -3.43 -18.38
CA ARG A 182 13.11 -2.04 -18.64
C ARG A 182 12.69 -1.83 -20.10
N THR A 183 13.47 -2.39 -21.03
CA THR A 183 13.24 -2.24 -22.47
C THR A 183 11.95 -2.89 -22.95
N ALA A 184 11.51 -3.96 -22.30
CA ALA A 184 10.26 -4.65 -22.63
C ALA A 184 9.06 -4.00 -21.94
N VAL A 185 9.18 -3.66 -20.65
CA VAL A 185 8.04 -3.29 -19.82
C VAL A 185 7.71 -1.80 -19.91
N GLU A 186 8.69 -0.90 -19.88
CA GLU A 186 8.38 0.54 -19.87
C GLU A 186 7.50 0.99 -21.06
N PRO A 187 7.76 0.57 -22.31
CA PRO A 187 6.88 0.94 -23.42
C PRO A 187 5.51 0.26 -23.37
N ALA A 188 5.42 -0.92 -22.75
CA ALA A 188 4.17 -1.66 -22.65
C ALA A 188 3.21 -1.01 -21.64
N MET A 189 3.73 -0.44 -20.55
CA MET A 189 2.93 0.26 -19.52
C MET A 189 2.02 1.34 -20.11
N ASP A 190 2.46 2.05 -21.15
CA ASP A 190 1.75 3.18 -21.76
C ASP A 190 0.39 2.80 -22.38
N SER A 191 0.11 1.50 -22.55
CA SER A 191 -1.12 0.96 -23.17
C SER A 191 -2.01 0.15 -22.20
N HIS A 192 -1.69 0.17 -20.91
CA HIS A 192 -2.40 -0.61 -19.89
C HIS A 192 -3.04 0.32 -18.85
N THR A 193 -4.24 -0.02 -18.40
CA THR A 193 -4.95 0.74 -17.36
C THR A 193 -4.56 0.28 -15.95
N ILE A 194 -4.00 -0.92 -15.81
CA ILE A 194 -3.42 -1.41 -14.56
C ILE A 194 -2.01 -1.92 -14.81
N VAL A 195 -1.06 -1.45 -14.00
CA VAL A 195 0.33 -1.91 -14.00
C VAL A 195 0.66 -2.51 -12.65
N HIS A 196 1.01 -3.79 -12.63
CA HIS A 196 1.35 -4.54 -11.43
C HIS A 196 2.81 -4.99 -11.46
N LEU A 197 3.61 -4.58 -10.48
CA LEU A 197 5.04 -4.92 -10.37
C LEU A 197 5.31 -5.63 -9.04
N ALA A 198 5.45 -6.95 -9.08
CA ALA A 198 5.84 -7.79 -7.94
C ALA A 198 7.36 -7.98 -7.93
N THR A 199 8.06 -6.98 -7.38
CA THR A 199 9.53 -6.94 -7.36
C THR A 199 10.07 -6.06 -6.24
N HIS A 200 11.37 -6.21 -5.95
CA HIS A 200 12.08 -5.36 -5.01
C HIS A 200 12.11 -3.90 -5.46
N ALA A 201 11.86 -3.02 -4.51
CA ALA A 201 12.20 -1.60 -4.62
C ALA A 201 12.98 -1.19 -3.38
N THR A 202 13.96 -0.31 -3.53
CA THR A 202 14.73 0.26 -2.43
C THR A 202 14.57 1.76 -2.44
N PHE A 203 14.21 2.31 -1.28
CA PHE A 203 14.23 3.73 -1.04
C PHE A 203 15.43 4.10 -0.16
N ILE A 204 16.16 5.16 -0.52
CA ILE A 204 17.27 5.70 0.27
C ILE A 204 16.95 7.16 0.58
N PRO A 205 16.64 7.49 1.85
CA PRO A 205 16.34 8.86 2.25
C PRO A 205 17.42 9.85 1.82
N GLY A 206 16.99 10.92 1.16
CA GLY A 206 17.86 11.97 0.64
C GLY A 206 18.62 11.63 -0.65
N SER A 207 18.48 10.43 -1.21
CA SER A 207 19.17 10.04 -2.45
C SER A 207 18.23 9.41 -3.48
N ALA A 208 17.66 10.25 -4.34
CA ALA A 208 16.79 9.82 -5.44
C ALA A 208 17.53 8.99 -6.50
N SER A 209 18.81 9.26 -6.74
CA SER A 209 19.64 8.50 -7.69
C SER A 209 19.99 7.11 -7.18
N ASP A 210 19.99 6.92 -5.86
CA ASP A 210 20.35 5.65 -5.23
C ASP A 210 19.12 4.83 -4.81
N SER A 211 17.92 5.40 -4.95
CA SER A 211 16.64 4.72 -4.76
C SER A 211 16.20 4.12 -6.09
N PHE A 212 15.77 2.85 -6.13
CA PHE A 212 15.44 2.17 -7.38
C PHE A 212 14.35 1.09 -7.25
N ILE A 213 13.69 0.77 -8.36
CA ILE A 213 12.92 -0.46 -8.58
C ILE A 213 13.83 -1.44 -9.34
N LEU A 214 13.89 -2.69 -8.88
CA LEU A 214 14.66 -3.77 -9.53
C LEU A 214 13.78 -4.52 -10.53
N PHE A 215 14.29 -4.77 -11.71
CA PHE A 215 13.64 -5.56 -12.75
C PHE A 215 14.17 -7.01 -12.70
N GLY A 216 13.40 -7.94 -13.27
CA GLY A 216 13.69 -9.37 -13.19
C GLY A 216 14.97 -9.81 -13.92
N ASN A 217 15.47 -8.99 -14.84
CA ASN A 217 16.76 -9.18 -15.52
C ASN A 217 17.93 -8.47 -14.80
N GLY A 218 17.69 -7.82 -13.65
CA GLY A 218 18.68 -7.07 -12.88
C GLY A 218 18.82 -5.60 -13.27
N ASP A 219 18.06 -5.12 -14.26
CA ASP A 219 17.99 -3.69 -14.56
C ASP A 219 17.42 -2.93 -13.36
N ARG A 220 17.79 -1.65 -13.23
CA ARG A 220 17.31 -0.77 -12.17
C ARG A 220 16.72 0.48 -12.79
N LEU A 221 15.57 0.89 -12.28
CA LEU A 221 14.94 2.17 -12.58
C LEU A 221 15.01 3.04 -11.33
N THR A 222 15.75 4.14 -11.40
CA THR A 222 15.92 5.02 -10.24
C THR A 222 14.73 5.95 -10.03
N LEU A 223 14.58 6.41 -8.79
CA LEU A 223 13.58 7.39 -8.42
C LEU A 223 13.80 8.73 -9.15
N GLN A 224 15.08 9.09 -9.39
CA GLN A 224 15.44 10.24 -10.20
C GLN A 224 14.97 10.09 -11.66
N GLU A 225 15.20 8.94 -12.29
CA GLU A 225 14.76 8.69 -13.67
C GLU A 225 13.24 8.80 -13.81
N ILE A 226 12.46 8.24 -12.86
CA ILE A 226 11.00 8.37 -12.87
C ILE A 226 10.59 9.84 -12.83
N LYS A 227 11.17 10.62 -11.90
CA LYS A 227 10.85 12.04 -11.74
C LYS A 227 11.14 12.85 -13.00
N GLU A 228 12.23 12.53 -13.70
CA GLU A 228 12.69 13.27 -14.87
C GLU A 228 12.04 12.82 -16.18
N GLN A 229 11.70 11.53 -16.31
CA GLN A 229 11.36 10.92 -17.60
C GLN A 229 9.91 10.43 -17.70
N TRP A 230 9.24 10.19 -16.57
CA TRP A 230 7.89 9.57 -16.57
C TRP A 230 6.76 10.57 -16.34
N GLN A 231 7.05 11.88 -16.34
CA GLN A 231 6.03 12.92 -16.23
C GLN A 231 4.98 12.80 -17.34
N GLY A 232 3.72 12.55 -16.96
CA GLY A 232 2.59 12.36 -17.87
C GLY A 232 2.57 11.01 -18.60
N ARG A 233 3.48 10.08 -18.26
CA ARG A 233 3.52 8.73 -18.84
C ARG A 233 2.26 7.93 -18.52
N PHE A 234 1.73 8.12 -17.32
CA PHE A 234 0.67 7.30 -16.76
C PHE A 234 -0.72 7.92 -16.84
N ASN A 235 -0.94 8.89 -17.73
CA ASN A 235 -2.23 9.56 -17.91
C ASN A 235 -3.39 8.61 -18.31
N GLN A 236 -3.11 7.37 -18.67
CA GLN A 236 -4.09 6.32 -18.98
C GLN A 236 -4.07 5.16 -17.98
N VAL A 237 -3.28 5.28 -16.90
CA VAL A 237 -3.12 4.23 -15.90
C VAL A 237 -3.99 4.56 -14.69
N ASP A 238 -5.04 3.78 -14.49
CA ASP A 238 -5.97 3.90 -13.38
C ASP A 238 -5.34 3.45 -12.06
N LEU A 239 -4.44 2.46 -12.12
CA LEU A 239 -3.82 1.87 -10.94
C LEU A 239 -2.40 1.33 -11.23
N ILE A 240 -1.44 1.77 -10.42
CA ILE A 240 -0.13 1.12 -10.30
C ILE A 240 -0.02 0.38 -8.98
N VAL A 241 0.29 -0.91 -9.01
CA VAL A 241 0.55 -1.72 -7.81
C VAL A 241 2.03 -2.04 -7.73
N LEU A 242 2.67 -1.61 -6.66
CA LEU A 242 4.06 -1.92 -6.35
C LEU A 242 4.08 -2.97 -5.23
N SER A 243 4.15 -4.24 -5.64
CA SER A 243 3.83 -5.42 -4.83
C SER A 243 5.02 -6.12 -4.18
N ALA A 244 6.16 -5.44 -3.99
CA ALA A 244 7.23 -5.94 -3.12
C ALA A 244 8.25 -4.85 -2.77
N CYS A 245 7.78 -3.69 -2.30
CA CYS A 245 8.72 -2.65 -1.88
C CYS A 245 9.42 -3.02 -0.57
N GLU A 246 10.75 -3.09 -0.61
CA GLU A 246 11.60 -2.77 0.53
C GLU A 246 11.73 -1.24 0.57
N THR A 247 10.66 -0.52 0.93
CA THR A 247 10.75 0.93 1.19
C THR A 247 11.60 1.14 2.45
N GLY A 248 12.90 1.04 2.26
CA GLY A 248 13.95 1.08 3.24
C GLY A 248 14.11 2.49 3.80
N LEU A 249 13.20 2.86 4.69
CA LEU A 249 13.72 3.46 5.91
C LEU A 249 14.58 2.39 6.59
N GLY A 250 15.88 2.38 6.27
CA GLY A 250 16.86 1.66 7.07
C GLY A 250 16.86 2.15 8.52
N ASP A 251 17.79 1.64 9.34
CA ASP A 251 17.95 1.94 10.78
C ASP A 251 18.20 3.43 11.14
N ALA A 252 18.05 4.38 10.21
CA ALA A 252 18.40 5.79 10.35
C ALA A 252 17.36 6.66 11.11
N GLY A 253 16.35 6.07 11.75
CA GLY A 253 15.29 6.81 12.46
C GLY A 253 14.18 7.33 11.52
N LEU A 254 13.11 7.90 12.09
CA LEU A 254 12.05 8.55 11.29
C LEU A 254 12.61 9.84 10.68
N GLY A 255 12.53 9.99 9.36
CA GLY A 255 12.65 11.29 8.71
C GLY A 255 11.34 12.07 8.76
N THR A 256 11.10 12.93 7.77
CA THR A 256 9.91 13.80 7.71
C THR A 256 8.66 13.07 7.22
N GLY A 257 8.78 11.80 6.82
CA GLY A 257 7.71 11.02 6.19
C GLY A 257 7.52 11.35 4.71
N GLU A 258 8.22 12.35 4.17
CA GLU A 258 8.23 12.65 2.72
C GLU A 258 8.77 11.48 1.90
N GLU A 259 9.63 10.66 2.48
CA GLU A 259 10.14 9.42 1.90
C GLU A 259 9.06 8.36 1.63
N ILE A 260 7.95 8.40 2.36
CA ILE A 260 6.82 7.49 2.15
C ILE A 260 6.01 7.92 0.94
N LEU A 261 6.04 9.21 0.62
CA LEU A 261 5.69 9.73 -0.69
C LEU A 261 6.78 9.38 -1.73
N GLY A 262 7.45 8.24 -1.60
CA GLY A 262 8.44 7.72 -2.53
C GLY A 262 7.77 7.23 -3.82
N PHE A 263 8.00 5.97 -4.19
CA PHE A 263 7.53 5.45 -5.48
C PHE A 263 6.02 5.60 -5.69
N GLY A 264 5.17 5.31 -4.70
CA GLY A 264 3.71 5.40 -4.87
C GLY A 264 3.20 6.81 -5.19
N TYR A 265 3.78 7.85 -4.58
CA TYR A 265 3.45 9.23 -4.91
C TYR A 265 4.03 9.66 -6.26
N LEU A 266 5.23 9.20 -6.60
CA LEU A 266 5.82 9.50 -7.91
C LEU A 266 5.08 8.85 -9.06
N MET A 267 4.49 7.67 -8.86
CA MET A 267 3.57 7.08 -9.84
C MET A 267 2.39 8.01 -10.11
N GLN A 268 1.87 8.68 -9.07
CA GLN A 268 0.84 9.68 -9.19
C GLN A 268 1.32 10.97 -9.87
N GLU A 269 2.49 11.49 -9.50
CA GLU A 269 3.09 12.64 -10.21
C GLU A 269 3.36 12.31 -11.69
N ALA A 270 3.69 11.06 -11.99
CA ALA A 270 3.85 10.56 -13.36
C ALA A 270 2.51 10.41 -14.12
N GLY A 271 1.37 10.64 -13.47
CA GLY A 271 0.04 10.72 -14.07
C GLY A 271 -0.93 9.60 -13.72
N ALA A 272 -0.52 8.59 -12.95
CA ALA A 272 -1.40 7.49 -12.57
C ALA A 272 -2.51 8.00 -11.63
N GLU A 273 -3.75 7.53 -11.82
CA GLU A 273 -4.86 7.97 -10.97
C GLU A 273 -4.69 7.51 -9.52
N ALA A 274 -4.22 6.28 -9.32
CA ALA A 274 -3.98 5.69 -8.03
C ALA A 274 -2.72 4.80 -8.02
N ALA A 275 -2.16 4.63 -6.83
CA ALA A 275 -1.07 3.70 -6.59
C ALA A 275 -1.28 2.92 -5.28
N ILE A 276 -0.96 1.63 -5.28
CA ILE A 276 -0.80 0.82 -4.08
C ILE A 276 0.69 0.57 -3.88
N ALA A 277 1.17 0.84 -2.67
CA ALA A 277 2.56 0.58 -2.28
C ALA A 277 2.65 0.20 -0.81
N SER A 278 3.70 -0.54 -0.43
CA SER A 278 3.98 -0.87 0.96
C SER A 278 4.80 0.20 1.68
N LEU A 279 4.46 0.43 2.95
CA LEU A 279 5.16 1.35 3.86
C LEU A 279 6.51 0.82 4.38
N TRP A 280 6.74 -0.49 4.30
CA TRP A 280 7.98 -1.16 4.68
C TRP A 280 8.11 -2.51 3.95
N GLN A 281 9.21 -3.23 4.22
CA GLN A 281 9.46 -4.56 3.68
C GLN A 281 8.41 -5.58 4.12
N VAL A 282 7.80 -6.24 3.15
CA VAL A 282 6.73 -7.21 3.34
C VAL A 282 7.20 -8.63 3.09
N ASP A 283 6.48 -9.60 3.65
CA ASP A 283 6.69 -11.01 3.35
C ASP A 283 6.09 -11.37 1.99
N ASP A 284 6.87 -12.06 1.17
CA ASP A 284 6.50 -12.46 -0.19
C ASP A 284 5.22 -13.31 -0.22
N GLY A 285 5.14 -14.32 0.65
CA GLY A 285 3.97 -15.20 0.74
C GLY A 285 2.71 -14.47 1.19
N GLY A 286 2.78 -13.69 2.26
CA GLY A 286 1.64 -12.90 2.74
C GLY A 286 1.17 -11.85 1.74
N THR A 287 2.09 -11.24 1.00
CA THR A 287 1.79 -10.28 -0.07
C THR A 287 1.00 -10.94 -1.19
N GLN A 288 1.43 -12.11 -1.66
CA GLN A 288 0.71 -12.89 -2.66
C GLN A 288 -0.73 -13.19 -2.23
N VAL A 289 -0.98 -13.50 -0.95
CA VAL A 289 -2.35 -13.73 -0.46
C VAL A 289 -3.18 -12.46 -0.54
N LEU A 290 -2.62 -11.34 -0.05
CA LEU A 290 -3.31 -10.06 -0.04
C LEU A 290 -3.64 -9.59 -1.46
N MET A 291 -2.69 -9.68 -2.39
CA MET A 291 -2.88 -9.21 -3.76
C MET A 291 -3.83 -10.10 -4.55
N ASN A 292 -3.78 -11.42 -4.35
CA ASN A 292 -4.77 -12.32 -4.97
C ASN A 292 -6.19 -12.01 -4.47
N ALA A 293 -6.35 -11.73 -3.17
CA ALA A 293 -7.64 -11.31 -2.63
C ALA A 293 -8.07 -9.93 -3.16
N PHE A 294 -7.14 -8.98 -3.29
CA PHE A 294 -7.38 -7.66 -3.86
C PHE A 294 -7.90 -7.76 -5.30
N TYR A 295 -7.20 -8.50 -6.16
CA TYR A 295 -7.59 -8.67 -7.56
C TYR A 295 -8.88 -9.46 -7.73
N ALA A 296 -9.14 -10.46 -6.86
CA ALA A 296 -10.44 -11.14 -6.84
C ALA A 296 -11.59 -10.16 -6.53
N GLY A 297 -11.43 -9.32 -5.50
CA GLY A 297 -12.38 -8.26 -5.18
C GLY A 297 -12.59 -7.27 -6.34
N LEU A 298 -11.50 -6.83 -6.96
CA LEU A 298 -11.54 -5.92 -8.11
C LEU A 298 -12.26 -6.55 -9.31
N GLY A 299 -12.03 -7.84 -9.58
CA GLY A 299 -12.70 -8.59 -10.65
C GLY A 299 -14.20 -8.76 -10.42
N ASN A 300 -14.63 -8.72 -9.16
CA ASN A 300 -16.04 -8.74 -8.75
C ASN A 300 -16.69 -7.34 -8.76
N GLY A 301 -16.00 -6.32 -9.29
CA GLY A 301 -16.53 -4.97 -9.47
C GLY A 301 -16.42 -4.08 -8.23
N MET A 302 -15.64 -4.48 -7.21
CA MET A 302 -15.32 -3.60 -6.09
C MET A 302 -14.47 -2.42 -6.53
N THR A 303 -14.59 -1.29 -5.84
CA THR A 303 -13.66 -0.16 -6.03
C THR A 303 -12.29 -0.50 -5.47
N LYS A 304 -11.23 0.22 -5.87
CA LYS A 304 -9.85 -0.06 -5.44
C LYS A 304 -9.74 -0.04 -3.91
N ALA A 305 -10.39 0.93 -3.25
CA ALA A 305 -10.41 1.04 -1.80
C ALA A 305 -11.19 -0.10 -1.12
N GLU A 306 -12.34 -0.51 -1.66
CA GLU A 306 -13.12 -1.62 -1.09
C GLU A 306 -12.41 -2.96 -1.30
N ALA A 307 -11.84 -3.21 -2.48
CA ALA A 307 -11.09 -4.41 -2.79
C ALA A 307 -9.90 -4.59 -1.84
N LEU A 308 -9.13 -3.51 -1.59
CA LEU A 308 -8.00 -3.57 -0.66
C LEU A 308 -8.49 -3.80 0.78
N ARG A 309 -9.56 -3.12 1.19
CA ARG A 309 -10.18 -3.30 2.51
C ARG A 309 -10.61 -4.75 2.74
N GLN A 310 -11.33 -5.34 1.78
CA GLN A 310 -11.81 -6.71 1.89
C GLN A 310 -10.66 -7.72 1.87
N ALA A 311 -9.60 -7.47 1.09
CA ALA A 311 -8.39 -8.28 1.15
C ALA A 311 -7.74 -8.24 2.53
N GLN A 312 -7.61 -7.06 3.14
CA GLN A 312 -7.06 -6.90 4.49
C GLN A 312 -7.93 -7.61 5.54
N ILE A 313 -9.25 -7.47 5.47
CA ILE A 313 -10.20 -8.17 6.35
C ILE A 313 -10.11 -9.70 6.17
N ALA A 314 -9.94 -10.17 4.94
CA ALA A 314 -9.80 -11.60 4.67
C ALA A 314 -8.54 -12.18 5.32
N LEU A 315 -7.43 -11.44 5.35
CA LEU A 315 -6.23 -11.83 6.10
C LEU A 315 -6.46 -11.80 7.61
N ILE A 316 -7.12 -10.76 8.15
CA ILE A 316 -7.47 -10.62 9.57
C ILE A 316 -8.32 -11.79 10.08
N THR A 317 -9.37 -12.12 9.34
CA THR A 317 -10.41 -13.07 9.77
C THR A 317 -10.18 -14.49 9.30
N GLY A 318 -9.37 -14.65 8.25
CA GLY A 318 -9.23 -15.89 7.51
C GLY A 318 -10.40 -16.22 6.58
N ASP A 319 -11.38 -15.32 6.44
CA ASP A 319 -12.57 -15.49 5.61
C ASP A 319 -12.43 -14.72 4.29
N PHE A 320 -12.36 -15.46 3.17
CA PHE A 320 -12.16 -14.91 1.82
C PHE A 320 -13.47 -14.84 1.02
N THR A 321 -14.61 -15.13 1.64
CA THR A 321 -15.91 -15.16 0.94
C THR A 321 -16.33 -13.80 0.37
N ALA A 322 -15.94 -12.70 1.01
CA ALA A 322 -16.28 -11.37 0.53
C ALA A 322 -15.56 -11.01 -0.79
N VAL A 323 -14.34 -11.51 -1.00
CA VAL A 323 -13.54 -11.23 -2.21
C VAL A 323 -13.71 -12.25 -3.33
N GLY A 324 -14.35 -13.40 -3.07
CA GLY A 324 -14.60 -14.44 -4.07
C GLY A 324 -16.10 -14.68 -4.31
N SER A 325 -16.61 -14.34 -5.49
CA SER A 325 -17.93 -14.80 -5.92
C SER A 325 -17.85 -16.02 -6.85
N ASP A 326 -18.64 -17.03 -6.48
CA ASP A 326 -18.96 -18.31 -7.13
C ASP A 326 -17.97 -19.50 -7.02
N ARG A 327 -18.24 -20.27 -5.94
CA ARG A 327 -18.11 -21.74 -5.76
C ARG A 327 -16.82 -22.29 -5.14
N GLY A 328 -16.63 -22.00 -3.85
CA GLY A 328 -16.17 -22.97 -2.85
C GLY A 328 -14.68 -22.90 -2.46
N THR A 329 -14.27 -23.89 -1.68
CA THR A 329 -12.94 -24.03 -1.04
C THR A 329 -11.75 -23.91 -1.98
N ILE A 330 -11.96 -24.02 -3.30
CA ILE A 330 -10.91 -24.04 -4.33
C ILE A 330 -10.28 -22.65 -4.50
N GLU A 331 -11.05 -21.56 -4.45
CA GLU A 331 -10.52 -20.20 -4.58
C GLU A 331 -9.70 -19.80 -3.34
N ILE A 332 -10.17 -20.18 -2.14
CA ILE A 332 -9.45 -19.96 -0.87
C ILE A 332 -8.13 -20.75 -0.84
N LEU A 333 -8.13 -21.97 -1.40
CA LEU A 333 -6.89 -22.74 -1.57
C LEU A 333 -5.97 -22.07 -2.60
N SER A 334 -6.53 -21.52 -3.67
CA SER A 334 -5.80 -20.78 -4.72
C SER A 334 -5.06 -19.57 -4.15
N THR A 335 -5.71 -18.77 -3.30
CA THR A 335 -5.11 -17.57 -2.67
C THR A 335 -4.02 -17.90 -1.66
N ARG A 336 -3.96 -19.13 -1.12
CA ARG A 336 -2.97 -19.56 -0.11
C ARG A 336 -2.02 -20.65 -0.60
N THR A 337 -1.94 -20.86 -1.92
CA THR A 337 -1.22 -21.99 -2.50
C THR A 337 0.28 -21.94 -2.15
N GLY A 338 0.81 -23.03 -1.59
CA GLY A 338 2.26 -23.19 -1.40
C GLY A 338 2.86 -22.39 -0.24
N LEU A 339 2.06 -21.68 0.57
CA LEU A 339 2.57 -20.90 1.69
C LEU A 339 3.26 -21.76 2.75
N PRO A 340 4.38 -21.29 3.32
CA PRO A 340 4.95 -21.88 4.52
C PRO A 340 3.96 -21.81 5.69
N GLN A 341 3.88 -22.87 6.51
CA GLN A 341 2.95 -22.92 7.65
C GLN A 341 3.13 -21.74 8.62
N ASN A 342 4.38 -21.32 8.84
CA ASN A 342 4.69 -20.18 9.71
C ASN A 342 4.17 -18.84 9.19
N VAL A 343 3.82 -18.75 7.90
CA VAL A 343 3.17 -17.59 7.30
C VAL A 343 1.65 -17.79 7.33
N SER A 344 1.16 -18.94 6.85
CA SER A 344 -0.29 -19.21 6.76
C SER A 344 -1.03 -19.07 8.08
N ASP A 345 -0.38 -19.44 9.19
CA ASP A 345 -0.97 -19.45 10.52
C ASP A 345 -0.99 -18.07 11.20
N ARG A 346 -0.44 -17.04 10.55
CA ARG A 346 -0.20 -15.72 11.14
C ARG A 346 -0.70 -14.55 10.30
N LEU A 347 -1.43 -14.84 9.22
CA LEU A 347 -1.92 -13.81 8.29
C LEU A 347 -2.81 -12.76 8.98
N ASP A 348 -3.35 -13.05 10.17
CA ASP A 348 -4.10 -12.12 11.00
C ASP A 348 -3.22 -11.00 11.59
N HIS A 349 -1.91 -11.21 11.69
CA HIS A 349 -0.98 -10.20 12.19
C HIS A 349 -0.89 -9.01 11.21
N PRO A 350 -0.98 -7.74 11.70
CA PRO A 350 -0.89 -6.54 10.87
C PRO A 350 0.31 -6.46 9.93
N TYR A 351 1.41 -7.12 10.26
CA TYR A 351 2.59 -7.25 9.40
C TYR A 351 2.24 -7.67 7.96
N TYR A 352 1.23 -8.53 7.76
CA TYR A 352 0.89 -9.08 6.45
C TYR A 352 -0.11 -8.25 5.64
N TRP A 353 -0.89 -7.37 6.28
CA TRP A 353 -2.00 -6.67 5.62
C TRP A 353 -1.96 -5.14 5.77
N ALA A 354 -1.42 -4.61 6.86
CA ALA A 354 -1.33 -3.18 7.13
C ALA A 354 -0.29 -2.38 6.32
N PRO A 355 0.79 -2.96 5.76
CA PRO A 355 1.81 -2.17 5.08
C PRO A 355 1.30 -1.49 3.81
N PHE A 356 0.33 -2.10 3.12
CA PHE A 356 -0.16 -1.63 1.84
C PHE A 356 -1.16 -0.49 2.00
N ILE A 357 -0.84 0.64 1.40
CA ILE A 357 -1.71 1.81 1.37
C ILE A 357 -2.09 2.14 -0.07
N LEU A 358 -3.35 2.50 -0.26
CA LEU A 358 -3.86 3.07 -1.50
C LEU A 358 -3.70 4.59 -1.44
N ILE A 359 -3.04 5.15 -2.44
CA ILE A 359 -2.75 6.57 -2.59
C ILE A 359 -3.40 7.05 -3.89
N GLY A 360 -4.08 8.18 -3.87
CA GLY A 360 -4.64 8.81 -5.08
C GLY A 360 -6.15 8.69 -5.17
N ASN A 361 -6.67 8.57 -6.39
CA ASN A 361 -8.09 8.34 -6.62
C ASN A 361 -8.43 6.84 -6.54
N GLY A 362 -8.58 6.37 -5.31
CA GLY A 362 -8.91 4.98 -4.99
C GLY A 362 -10.40 4.67 -4.86
N LEU A 363 -11.28 5.66 -5.04
CA LEU A 363 -12.68 5.57 -4.64
C LEU A 363 -13.57 4.76 -5.59
#